data_AF-A0A930ZIC2-F1
#
_entry.id   AF-A0A930ZIC2-F1
#
_cell.length_a   1.000
_cell.length_b   1.000
_cell.length_c   1.000
_cell.angle_alpha   90.00
_cell.angle_beta   90.00
_cell.angle_gamma   90.00
#
_symmetry.space_group_name_H-M   'P 1'
#
loop_
_entity.id
_entity.type
_entity.pdbx_description
1 polymer ?
#
loop_
_entity_poly.entity_id
_entity_poly.type
_entity_poly.pdbx_seq_one_letter_code
_entity_poly.pdbx_strand_id
1 'polypeptide(L)'
;MNTLDVKLKLNNLHCYDEGDGIGSAEPYLWTVFFKIDGDTASVNPSLALQGTATVIGTPGNHRDLPNHDVDPGENVPIPAVIGEFNTQLKPIPLQQPIGGVREVGGVMGVITVVMEEDNTPGSAVAKGHDKLNAAVRDSLNALIPTLNIGHPEPTDEEIAAMQKKIGDAVTAAIANNVSVWDWLKGFGNMDDKIGSEVFRFSHKQLEAQGVSGIGIQKRFKNEGDWELSGWVTALPLNTAVGNLEVVLHGVPATLTTSPVRVTGPGFSRALNKSILLTGLVPGLYTITAKGFTTGQPHKPTCRIFTPTTDTQQRTVGAGQTASASVSYTSELCNA
;
A
#
# COMPACT_ATOMS: atom_id res chain seq x y z
N MET A 1 -7.93 -10.02 -20.89
CA MET A 1 -7.30 -9.21 -19.84
C MET A 1 -5.93 -8.81 -20.34
N ASN A 2 -5.46 -7.63 -19.98
CA ASN A 2 -4.13 -7.19 -20.38
C ASN A 2 -3.09 -7.71 -19.40
N THR A 3 -1.85 -7.95 -19.82
CA THR A 3 -0.76 -7.94 -18.84
C THR A 3 -0.65 -6.53 -18.27
N LEU A 4 -0.51 -6.40 -16.94
CA LEU A 4 -0.39 -5.10 -16.29
C LEU A 4 1.03 -4.85 -15.81
N ASP A 5 1.58 -3.67 -16.06
CA ASP A 5 2.69 -3.11 -15.28
C ASP A 5 2.11 -2.57 -13.97
N VAL A 6 2.48 -3.17 -12.84
CA VAL A 6 1.98 -2.83 -11.52
C VAL A 6 3.10 -2.24 -10.67
N LYS A 7 2.80 -1.12 -10.00
CA LYS A 7 3.69 -0.47 -9.04
C LYS A 7 2.97 -0.36 -7.70
N LEU A 8 3.46 -1.09 -6.71
CA LEU A 8 3.02 -0.98 -5.33
C LEU A 8 4.08 -0.25 -4.51
N LYS A 9 3.65 0.72 -3.71
CA LYS A 9 4.52 1.48 -2.80
C LYS A 9 3.85 1.66 -1.43
N LEU A 10 4.53 1.24 -0.38
CA LEU A 10 4.29 1.69 0.99
C LEU A 10 5.05 3.02 1.17
N ASN A 11 4.35 4.06 1.64
CA ASN A 11 4.87 5.41 1.69
C ASN A 11 5.38 5.79 3.08
N ASN A 12 4.51 5.69 4.10
CA ASN A 12 4.82 6.14 5.45
C ASN A 12 4.15 5.27 6.50
N LEU A 13 4.81 5.19 7.65
CA LEU A 13 4.24 4.83 8.92
C LEU A 13 4.05 6.12 9.73
N HIS A 14 2.82 6.46 10.10
CA HIS A 14 2.51 7.64 10.91
C HIS A 14 2.26 7.24 12.36
N CYS A 15 2.88 7.96 13.30
CA CYS A 15 2.64 7.82 14.73
C CYS A 15 1.54 8.80 15.17
N TYR A 16 0.43 8.30 15.70
CA TYR A 16 -0.57 9.12 16.41
C TYR A 16 -0.31 9.14 17.91
N ASP A 17 0.15 8.02 18.45
CA ASP A 17 0.52 7.78 19.84
C ASP A 17 1.60 6.69 19.81
N GLU A 18 2.73 6.92 20.46
CA GLU A 18 3.86 5.99 20.41
C GLU A 18 3.67 4.79 21.33
N GLY A 19 2.80 4.90 22.35
CA GLY A 19 2.47 3.81 23.27
C GLY A 19 3.52 3.55 24.35
N ASP A 20 4.74 4.05 24.17
CA ASP A 20 5.81 3.91 25.15
C ASP A 20 5.68 4.89 26.32
N GLY A 21 6.07 4.42 27.51
CA GLY A 21 6.08 5.21 28.73
C GLY A 21 7.26 6.18 28.79
N ILE A 22 8.39 5.71 29.33
CA ILE A 22 9.65 6.47 29.37
C ILE A 22 10.58 5.79 28.36
N GLY A 23 10.73 6.39 27.18
CA GLY A 23 11.48 5.79 26.07
C GLY A 23 11.21 6.56 24.77
N SER A 24 11.69 5.99 23.68
CA SER A 24 11.57 6.50 22.31
C SER A 24 11.07 5.35 21.45
N ALA A 25 10.05 5.56 20.61
CA ALA A 25 9.59 4.51 19.72
C ALA A 25 10.54 4.32 18.53
N GLU A 26 10.97 3.08 18.34
CA GLU A 26 11.92 2.53 17.38
C GLU A 26 11.23 1.50 16.46
N PRO A 27 10.21 1.87 15.67
CA PRO A 27 9.49 0.91 14.85
C PRO A 27 10.37 0.37 13.71
N TYR A 28 10.13 -0.89 13.35
CA TYR A 28 10.68 -1.53 12.16
C TYR A 28 9.60 -2.31 11.39
N LEU A 29 9.85 -2.59 10.10
CA LEU A 29 8.83 -3.09 9.17
C LEU A 29 9.33 -4.27 8.34
N TRP A 30 8.70 -5.43 8.52
CA TRP A 30 8.84 -6.56 7.62
C TRP A 30 7.81 -6.52 6.50
N THR A 31 8.26 -6.82 5.28
CA THR A 31 7.39 -6.91 4.11
C THR A 31 7.66 -8.15 3.28
N VAL A 32 6.58 -8.80 2.84
CA VAL A 32 6.65 -9.91 1.88
C VAL A 32 5.70 -9.64 0.74
N PHE A 33 6.25 -9.36 -0.44
CA PHE A 33 5.46 -9.17 -1.64
C PHE A 33 5.16 -10.51 -2.29
N PHE A 34 4.00 -10.61 -2.93
CA PHE A 34 3.64 -11.81 -3.67
C PHE A 34 2.78 -11.52 -4.89
N LYS A 35 2.81 -12.44 -5.84
CA LYS A 35 1.82 -12.54 -6.92
C LYS A 35 1.51 -14.00 -7.26
N ILE A 36 0.29 -14.23 -7.73
CA ILE A 36 -0.17 -15.48 -8.36
C ILE A 36 -0.74 -15.09 -9.70
N ASP A 37 -0.04 -15.44 -10.78
CA ASP A 37 -0.34 -14.95 -12.11
C ASP A 37 0.14 -15.92 -13.19
N GLY A 38 -0.07 -15.57 -14.46
CA GLY A 38 0.22 -16.45 -15.61
C GLY A 38 1.69 -16.80 -15.83
N ASP A 39 2.63 -16.23 -15.08
CA ASP A 39 4.04 -16.67 -15.14
C ASP A 39 4.23 -18.05 -14.51
N THR A 40 3.50 -18.33 -13.42
CA THR A 40 3.72 -19.52 -12.59
C THR A 40 2.45 -20.34 -12.35
N ALA A 41 1.27 -19.84 -12.75
CA ALA A 41 -0.01 -20.49 -12.53
C ALA A 41 -0.80 -20.71 -13.83
N SER A 42 -1.66 -21.73 -13.83
CA SER A 42 -2.62 -22.03 -14.91
C SER A 42 -3.88 -22.70 -14.34
N VAL A 43 -4.99 -22.64 -15.05
CA VAL A 43 -6.22 -23.37 -14.69
C VAL A 43 -6.27 -24.68 -15.49
N ASN A 44 -6.33 -25.81 -14.80
CA ASN A 44 -6.35 -27.13 -15.42
C ASN A 44 -7.75 -27.50 -15.97
N PRO A 45 -7.92 -28.61 -16.72
CA PRO A 45 -9.21 -29.00 -17.28
C PRO A 45 -10.31 -29.27 -16.25
N SER A 46 -9.93 -29.58 -15.00
CA SER A 46 -10.87 -29.75 -13.87
C SER A 46 -11.26 -28.41 -13.22
N LEU A 47 -10.87 -27.29 -13.81
CA LEU A 47 -11.13 -25.93 -13.33
C LEU A 47 -10.46 -25.55 -12.02
N ALA A 48 -9.46 -26.34 -11.59
CA ALA A 48 -8.64 -26.01 -10.45
C ALA A 48 -7.42 -25.19 -10.89
N LEU A 49 -7.04 -24.23 -10.06
CA LEU A 49 -5.80 -23.51 -10.21
C LEU A 49 -4.63 -24.44 -9.83
N GLN A 50 -3.54 -24.35 -10.58
CA GLN A 50 -2.30 -25.07 -10.31
C GLN A 50 -1.10 -24.18 -10.52
N GLY A 51 0.04 -24.57 -9.94
CA GLY A 51 1.29 -23.82 -10.03
C GLY A 51 1.76 -23.34 -8.66
N THR A 52 2.51 -22.25 -8.65
CA THR A 52 3.09 -21.67 -7.42
C THR A 52 2.92 -20.16 -7.40
N ALA A 53 3.01 -19.55 -6.22
CA ALA A 53 3.12 -18.11 -6.08
C ALA A 53 4.55 -17.66 -6.37
N THR A 54 4.70 -16.46 -6.92
CA THR A 54 5.96 -15.72 -6.87
C THR A 54 5.99 -14.95 -5.56
N VAL A 55 6.99 -15.20 -4.72
CA VAL A 55 7.17 -14.52 -3.41
C VAL A 55 8.51 -13.82 -3.37
N ILE A 56 8.48 -12.52 -3.11
CA ILE A 56 9.64 -11.64 -3.03
C ILE A 56 9.74 -11.16 -1.58
N GLY A 57 10.69 -11.74 -0.84
CA GLY A 57 11.08 -11.23 0.46
C GLY A 57 11.95 -9.98 0.31
N THR A 58 11.96 -9.15 1.34
CA THR A 58 12.81 -7.97 1.45
C THR A 58 13.90 -8.20 2.50
N PRO A 59 14.87 -7.30 2.66
CA PRO A 59 15.60 -7.19 3.93
C PRO A 59 14.60 -6.85 5.05
N GLY A 60 14.84 -7.33 6.27
CA GLY A 60 14.00 -6.99 7.41
C GLY A 60 14.76 -7.24 8.71
N ASN A 61 14.95 -6.18 9.48
CA ASN A 61 15.64 -6.21 10.76
C ASN A 61 15.35 -4.91 11.52
N HIS A 62 15.80 -4.86 12.77
CA HIS A 62 16.02 -3.61 13.49
C HIS A 62 16.65 -2.54 12.60
N ARG A 63 16.20 -1.31 12.79
CA ARG A 63 16.67 -0.11 12.07
C ARG A 63 16.47 -0.13 10.55
N ASP A 64 15.48 -0.86 10.04
CA ASP A 64 15.12 -0.83 8.62
C ASP A 64 14.25 0.38 8.22
N LEU A 65 13.75 1.13 9.20
CA LEU A 65 13.15 2.45 9.04
C LEU A 65 14.14 3.56 9.42
N PRO A 66 14.05 4.77 8.84
CA PRO A 66 15.06 5.82 9.00
C PRO A 66 14.96 6.64 10.30
N ASN A 67 13.85 6.56 11.04
CA ASN A 67 13.69 7.20 12.34
C ASN A 67 13.61 6.13 13.42
N HIS A 68 14.34 6.33 14.52
CA HIS A 68 14.45 5.45 15.69
C HIS A 68 14.16 6.22 16.98
N ASP A 69 13.40 7.30 16.87
CA ASP A 69 12.96 8.14 17.98
C ASP A 69 11.70 8.86 17.48
N VAL A 70 10.61 8.09 17.37
CA VAL A 70 9.41 8.53 16.64
C VAL A 70 8.39 9.12 17.59
N ASP A 71 8.29 10.44 17.60
CA ASP A 71 7.33 11.17 18.41
C ASP A 71 5.88 11.10 17.83
N PRO A 72 4.84 11.29 18.67
CA PRO A 72 3.48 11.50 18.21
C PRO A 72 3.33 12.65 17.21
N GLY A 73 2.74 12.37 16.06
CA GLY A 73 2.55 13.30 14.96
C GLY A 73 3.57 13.15 13.84
N GLU A 74 4.63 12.37 14.03
CA GLU A 74 5.66 12.18 13.02
C GLU A 74 5.27 11.20 11.91
N ASN A 75 5.91 11.34 10.75
CA ASN A 75 5.77 10.43 9.63
C ASN A 75 7.13 9.82 9.32
N VAL A 76 7.23 8.50 9.44
CA VAL A 76 8.42 7.73 9.13
C VAL A 76 8.32 7.24 7.68
N PRO A 77 9.15 7.76 6.75
CA PRO A 77 9.11 7.35 5.36
C PRO A 77 9.63 5.92 5.21
N ILE A 78 8.93 5.10 4.44
CA ILE A 78 9.30 3.69 4.22
C ILE A 78 10.30 3.60 3.07
N PRO A 79 11.51 3.05 3.30
CA PRO A 79 12.52 2.92 2.24
C PRO A 79 12.07 2.02 1.09
N ALA A 80 12.45 2.37 -0.14
CA ALA A 80 12.04 1.63 -1.34
C ALA A 80 12.43 0.14 -1.30
N VAL A 81 13.54 -0.21 -0.67
CA VAL A 81 14.04 -1.59 -0.58
C VAL A 81 13.10 -2.52 0.21
N ILE A 82 12.30 -1.98 1.14
CA ILE A 82 11.29 -2.73 1.88
C ILE A 82 9.85 -2.31 1.51
N GLY A 83 9.66 -1.15 0.89
CA GLY A 83 8.35 -0.57 0.62
C GLY A 83 7.86 -0.67 -0.83
N GLU A 84 8.72 -0.98 -1.81
CA GLU A 84 8.34 -0.93 -3.23
C GLU A 84 8.40 -2.30 -3.92
N PHE A 85 7.35 -2.60 -4.69
CA PHE A 85 7.29 -3.76 -5.56
C PHE A 85 6.76 -3.37 -6.94
N ASN A 86 7.65 -3.44 -7.92
CA ASN A 86 7.35 -3.20 -9.34
C ASN A 86 7.37 -4.53 -10.07
N THR A 87 6.25 -4.90 -10.70
CA THR A 87 6.10 -6.21 -11.34
C THR A 87 5.16 -6.16 -12.54
N GLN A 88 5.09 -7.27 -13.27
CA GLN A 88 4.03 -7.53 -14.24
C GLN A 88 3.03 -8.51 -13.66
N LEU A 89 1.74 -8.22 -13.81
CA LEU A 89 0.66 -9.14 -13.48
C LEU A 89 0.06 -9.70 -14.76
N LYS A 90 0.34 -10.97 -15.07
CA LYS A 90 -0.14 -11.64 -16.28
C LYS A 90 -1.46 -12.37 -16.02
N PRO A 91 -2.44 -12.33 -16.95
CA PRO A 91 -3.61 -13.19 -16.87
C PRO A 91 -3.20 -14.67 -16.77
N ILE A 92 -3.93 -15.44 -15.97
CA ILE A 92 -3.68 -16.86 -15.75
C ILE A 92 -4.37 -17.65 -16.88
N PRO A 93 -3.64 -18.41 -17.70
CA PRO A 93 -4.24 -19.13 -18.82
C PRO A 93 -5.09 -20.31 -18.36
N LEU A 94 -6.18 -20.58 -19.08
CA LEU A 94 -6.91 -21.84 -19.03
C LEU A 94 -6.24 -22.82 -19.98
N GLN A 95 -5.87 -24.00 -19.48
CA GLN A 95 -5.34 -25.08 -20.33
C GLN A 95 -6.38 -25.56 -21.35
N GLN A 96 -7.67 -25.47 -20.99
CA GLN A 96 -8.78 -25.70 -21.91
C GLN A 96 -9.78 -24.54 -21.82
N PRO A 97 -10.05 -23.83 -22.94
CA PRO A 97 -11.03 -22.75 -22.95
C PRO A 97 -12.46 -23.22 -22.65
N ILE A 98 -13.25 -22.39 -21.95
CA ILE A 98 -14.65 -22.67 -21.58
C ILE A 98 -15.53 -21.49 -21.93
N GLY A 99 -16.56 -21.71 -22.74
CA GLY A 99 -17.49 -20.65 -23.14
C GLY A 99 -16.80 -19.44 -23.78
N GLY A 100 -15.66 -19.65 -24.46
CA GLY A 100 -14.84 -18.57 -25.04
C GLY A 100 -13.85 -17.90 -24.08
N VAL A 101 -13.91 -18.20 -22.77
CA VAL A 101 -12.93 -17.75 -21.77
C VAL A 101 -11.63 -18.54 -21.96
N ARG A 102 -10.50 -17.83 -22.07
CA ARG A 102 -9.16 -18.41 -22.26
C ARG A 102 -8.20 -18.14 -21.10
N GLU A 103 -8.57 -17.25 -20.20
CA GLU A 103 -7.74 -16.79 -19.09
C GLU A 103 -8.60 -16.21 -17.97
N VAL A 104 -8.07 -16.20 -16.76
CA VAL A 104 -8.64 -15.56 -15.56
C VAL A 104 -7.66 -14.54 -14.98
N GLY A 105 -8.14 -13.66 -14.11
CA GLY A 105 -7.30 -12.66 -13.47
C GLY A 105 -6.36 -13.29 -12.43
N GLY A 106 -5.14 -12.77 -12.34
CA GLY A 106 -4.23 -13.04 -11.22
C GLY A 106 -4.53 -12.20 -9.98
N VAL A 107 -3.69 -12.36 -8.96
CA VAL A 107 -3.70 -11.56 -7.73
C VAL A 107 -2.27 -11.17 -7.36
N MET A 108 -2.09 -9.99 -6.77
CA MET A 108 -0.84 -9.61 -6.12
C MET A 108 -1.11 -8.94 -4.78
N GLY A 109 -0.08 -8.83 -3.95
CA GLY A 109 -0.23 -8.20 -2.65
C GLY A 109 1.08 -8.02 -1.90
N VAL A 110 0.92 -7.53 -0.67
CA VAL A 110 1.99 -7.40 0.31
C VAL A 110 1.46 -7.81 1.68
N ILE A 111 2.26 -8.58 2.41
CA ILE A 111 2.08 -8.85 3.84
C ILE A 111 3.01 -7.90 4.58
N THR A 112 2.50 -7.21 5.59
CA THR A 112 3.27 -6.27 6.41
C THR A 112 3.20 -6.67 7.88
N VAL A 113 4.33 -6.59 8.58
CA VAL A 113 4.40 -6.75 10.04
C VAL A 113 5.19 -5.57 10.60
N VAL A 114 4.52 -4.75 11.41
CA VAL A 114 5.11 -3.61 12.11
C VAL A 114 5.36 -4.02 13.55
N MET A 115 6.57 -3.77 14.03
CA MET A 115 7.03 -4.13 15.38
C MET A 115 7.86 -3.00 15.96
N GLU A 116 7.95 -2.99 17.28
CA GLU A 116 8.76 -2.10 18.10
C GLU A 116 10.11 -2.76 18.42
N GLU A 117 11.23 -2.05 18.28
CA GLU A 117 12.59 -2.59 18.55
C GLU A 117 12.88 -2.62 20.05
N ASP A 118 13.23 -3.80 20.58
CA ASP A 118 13.67 -3.98 21.97
C ASP A 118 14.97 -4.82 22.04
N ASN A 119 15.07 -5.76 22.98
CA ASN A 119 16.31 -6.52 23.22
C ASN A 119 16.38 -7.82 22.41
N THR A 120 15.50 -8.04 21.43
CA THR A 120 15.61 -9.23 20.56
C THR A 120 16.90 -9.13 19.76
N PRO A 121 17.81 -10.12 19.82
CA PRO A 121 19.05 -10.00 19.05
C PRO A 121 18.72 -9.90 17.55
N GLY A 122 19.31 -8.92 16.84
CA GLY A 122 19.05 -8.72 15.41
C GLY A 122 19.31 -9.96 14.52
N SER A 123 20.10 -10.94 15.01
CA SER A 123 20.25 -12.24 14.34
C SER A 123 19.03 -13.17 14.49
N ALA A 124 18.29 -13.07 15.59
CA ALA A 124 17.01 -13.76 15.79
C ALA A 124 15.89 -13.08 15.01
N VAL A 125 15.86 -11.74 14.97
CA VAL A 125 14.95 -10.94 14.13
C VAL A 125 15.12 -11.33 12.66
N ALA A 126 16.36 -11.34 12.14
CA ALA A 126 16.66 -11.76 10.77
C ALA A 126 16.19 -13.21 10.47
N LYS A 127 16.43 -14.16 11.40
CA LYS A 127 15.93 -15.54 11.25
C LYS A 127 14.40 -15.63 11.23
N GLY A 128 13.74 -14.81 12.06
CA GLY A 128 12.28 -14.67 12.07
C GLY A 128 11.77 -14.18 10.71
N HIS A 129 12.40 -13.16 10.15
CA HIS A 129 12.06 -12.61 8.84
C HIS A 129 12.28 -13.63 7.70
N ASP A 130 13.41 -14.33 7.70
CA ASP A 130 13.68 -15.41 6.74
C ASP A 130 12.60 -16.50 6.81
N LYS A 131 12.14 -16.81 8.04
CA LYS A 131 11.07 -17.78 8.23
C LYS A 131 9.71 -17.25 7.75
N LEU A 132 9.42 -15.97 7.95
CA LEU A 132 8.23 -15.31 7.40
C LEU A 132 8.20 -15.48 5.87
N ASN A 133 9.29 -15.12 5.19
CA ASN A 133 9.44 -15.26 3.74
C ASN A 133 9.14 -16.68 3.25
N ALA A 134 9.70 -17.69 3.93
CA ALA A 134 9.47 -19.10 3.60
C ALA A 134 8.02 -19.54 3.88
N ALA A 135 7.48 -19.20 5.06
CA ALA A 135 6.14 -19.63 5.47
C ALA A 135 5.03 -19.02 4.60
N VAL A 136 5.21 -17.77 4.14
CA VAL A 136 4.31 -17.13 3.16
C VAL A 136 4.31 -17.90 1.85
N ARG A 137 5.49 -18.24 1.31
CA ARG A 137 5.61 -19.04 0.08
C ARG A 137 4.93 -20.39 0.22
N ASP A 138 5.21 -21.11 1.30
CA ASP A 138 4.64 -22.44 1.53
C ASP A 138 3.13 -22.40 1.69
N SER A 139 2.61 -21.37 2.37
CA SER A 139 1.16 -21.21 2.60
C SER A 139 0.42 -20.80 1.34
N LEU A 140 0.97 -19.89 0.53
CA LEU A 140 0.40 -19.54 -0.78
C LEU A 140 0.43 -20.73 -1.75
N ASN A 141 1.52 -21.49 -1.80
CA ASN A 141 1.63 -22.67 -2.65
C ASN A 141 0.66 -23.79 -2.22
N ALA A 142 0.37 -23.91 -0.92
CA ALA A 142 -0.64 -24.83 -0.43
C ALA A 142 -2.09 -24.37 -0.71
N LEU A 143 -2.32 -23.06 -0.76
CA LEU A 143 -3.63 -22.48 -1.08
C LEU A 143 -3.98 -22.62 -2.57
N ILE A 144 -3.03 -22.37 -3.47
CA ILE A 144 -3.26 -22.40 -4.93
C ILE A 144 -4.10 -23.59 -5.42
N PRO A 145 -3.78 -24.85 -5.07
CA PRO A 145 -4.56 -26.00 -5.55
C PRO A 145 -5.97 -26.13 -4.95
N THR A 146 -6.33 -25.34 -3.92
CA THR A 146 -7.69 -25.32 -3.37
C THR A 146 -8.59 -24.35 -4.13
N LEU A 147 -8.01 -23.39 -4.85
CA LEU A 147 -8.74 -22.40 -5.63
C LEU A 147 -9.24 -22.99 -6.96
N ASN A 148 -10.46 -22.63 -7.33
CA ASN A 148 -11.11 -23.07 -8.56
C ASN A 148 -12.15 -22.04 -9.02
N ILE A 149 -12.84 -22.27 -10.14
CA ILE A 149 -13.79 -21.28 -10.66
C ILE A 149 -14.97 -20.98 -9.71
N GLY A 150 -15.34 -21.92 -8.84
CA GLY A 150 -16.37 -21.76 -7.80
C GLY A 150 -15.81 -21.26 -6.46
N HIS A 151 -14.50 -21.25 -6.31
CA HIS A 151 -13.76 -20.72 -5.16
C HIS A 151 -12.55 -19.90 -5.66
N PRO A 152 -12.80 -18.75 -6.31
CA PRO A 152 -11.75 -18.02 -7.05
C PRO A 152 -10.82 -17.20 -6.14
N GLU A 153 -11.21 -16.99 -4.90
CA GLU A 153 -10.45 -16.25 -3.89
C GLU A 153 -10.52 -16.99 -2.56
N PRO A 154 -9.47 -16.91 -1.70
CA PRO A 154 -9.53 -17.51 -0.38
C PRO A 154 -10.62 -16.89 0.49
N THR A 155 -11.25 -17.69 1.35
CA THR A 155 -12.19 -17.19 2.36
C THR A 155 -11.46 -16.48 3.51
N ASP A 156 -12.21 -15.71 4.31
CA ASP A 156 -11.66 -15.09 5.51
C ASP A 156 -11.12 -16.12 6.51
N GLU A 157 -11.74 -17.30 6.62
CA GLU A 157 -11.27 -18.40 7.45
C GLU A 157 -9.96 -19.00 6.93
N GLU A 158 -9.81 -19.19 5.61
CA GLU A 158 -8.56 -19.66 5.01
C GLU A 158 -7.44 -18.64 5.22
N ILE A 159 -7.73 -17.34 5.06
CA ILE A 159 -6.78 -16.26 5.34
C ILE A 159 -6.36 -16.28 6.81
N ALA A 160 -7.31 -16.37 7.75
CA ALA A 160 -7.03 -16.43 9.18
C ALA A 160 -6.18 -17.66 9.54
N ALA A 161 -6.49 -18.83 8.96
CA ALA A 161 -5.71 -20.05 9.16
C ALA A 161 -4.27 -19.91 8.61
N MET A 162 -4.11 -19.28 7.44
CA MET A 162 -2.80 -18.97 6.88
C MET A 162 -2.01 -18.00 7.76
N GLN A 163 -2.63 -16.90 8.20
CA GLN A 163 -2.02 -15.93 9.11
C GLN A 163 -1.54 -16.61 10.39
N LYS A 164 -2.38 -17.47 10.99
CA LYS A 164 -2.00 -18.24 12.17
C LYS A 164 -0.82 -19.17 11.90
N LYS A 165 -0.88 -19.96 10.82
CA LYS A 165 0.20 -20.90 10.45
C LYS A 165 1.52 -20.19 10.21
N ILE A 166 1.49 -19.05 9.54
CA ILE A 166 2.67 -18.21 9.28
C ILE A 166 3.21 -17.64 10.59
N GLY A 167 2.34 -17.07 11.44
CA GLY A 167 2.70 -16.57 12.76
C GLY A 167 3.36 -17.63 13.63
N ASP A 168 2.73 -18.79 13.80
CA ASP A 168 3.27 -19.92 14.56
C ASP A 168 4.66 -20.34 14.05
N ALA A 169 4.86 -20.34 12.73
CA ALA A 169 6.14 -20.71 12.11
C ALA A 169 7.25 -19.69 12.39
N VAL A 170 6.92 -18.39 12.33
CA VAL A 170 7.84 -17.29 12.66
C VAL A 170 8.20 -17.33 14.15
N THR A 171 7.20 -17.42 15.03
CA THR A 171 7.40 -17.56 16.48
C THR A 171 8.31 -18.73 16.78
N ALA A 172 8.10 -19.89 16.16
CA ALA A 172 8.95 -21.08 16.38
C ALA A 172 10.40 -20.91 15.88
N ALA A 173 10.65 -20.11 14.84
CA ALA A 173 12.03 -19.84 14.39
C ALA A 173 12.77 -18.88 15.32
N ILE A 174 12.05 -17.92 15.90
CA ILE A 174 12.58 -16.97 16.89
C ILE A 174 12.78 -17.70 18.23
N ALA A 175 11.81 -18.51 18.65
CA ALA A 175 11.81 -19.39 19.83
C ALA A 175 13.06 -20.25 20.01
N ASN A 176 13.63 -20.76 18.91
CA ASN A 176 14.85 -21.55 18.97
C ASN A 176 16.08 -20.71 19.39
N ASN A 177 15.93 -19.39 19.53
CA ASN A 177 16.96 -18.44 19.89
C ASN A 177 16.56 -17.54 21.10
N VAL A 178 15.30 -17.56 21.58
CA VAL A 178 14.80 -16.78 22.74
C VAL A 178 13.64 -17.48 23.48
N SER A 179 13.38 -17.11 24.74
CA SER A 179 12.28 -17.66 25.57
C SER A 179 10.88 -17.24 25.07
N VAL A 180 10.13 -18.18 24.52
CA VAL A 180 8.81 -17.99 23.86
C VAL A 180 7.71 -17.48 24.78
N TRP A 181 7.79 -17.77 26.07
CA TRP A 181 6.74 -17.44 27.02
C TRP A 181 6.70 -15.94 27.36
N ASP A 182 7.78 -15.20 27.07
CA ASP A 182 7.87 -13.76 27.28
C ASP A 182 7.32 -12.99 26.05
N TRP A 183 7.67 -13.44 24.84
CA TRP A 183 7.19 -12.87 23.55
C TRP A 183 5.66 -13.00 23.33
N LEU A 184 5.04 -14.09 23.82
CA LEU A 184 3.57 -14.28 23.71
C LEU A 184 2.77 -13.57 24.81
N LYS A 185 3.41 -13.00 25.84
CA LYS A 185 2.73 -12.44 27.02
C LYS A 185 2.85 -10.93 27.16
N GLY A 186 3.60 -10.22 26.31
CA GLY A 186 3.72 -8.75 26.37
C GLY A 186 4.20 -8.24 27.74
N PHE A 187 5.11 -8.98 28.39
CA PHE A 187 5.64 -8.64 29.72
C PHE A 187 7.12 -9.03 29.85
N GLY A 188 7.91 -8.81 28.80
CA GLY A 188 9.36 -8.96 28.82
C GLY A 188 10.01 -8.10 27.74
N ASN A 189 11.29 -7.78 27.92
CA ASN A 189 12.14 -6.92 27.08
C ASN A 189 12.34 -7.37 25.60
N MET A 190 11.38 -8.05 24.99
CA MET A 190 11.43 -8.54 23.60
C MET A 190 10.47 -7.73 22.74
N ASP A 191 10.84 -7.53 21.47
CA ASP A 191 10.12 -6.71 20.50
C ASP A 191 8.61 -6.96 20.48
N ASP A 192 7.85 -5.90 20.72
CA ASP A 192 6.40 -5.97 20.72
C ASP A 192 5.80 -5.74 19.33
N LYS A 193 4.71 -6.48 19.05
CA LYS A 193 4.05 -6.40 17.74
C LYS A 193 3.02 -5.27 17.73
N ILE A 194 3.34 -4.16 17.06
CA ILE A 194 2.38 -3.09 16.74
C ILE A 194 1.22 -3.63 15.88
N GLY A 195 1.51 -4.38 14.81
CA GLY A 195 0.44 -4.94 13.98
C GLY A 195 0.88 -5.70 12.74
N SER A 196 -0.08 -6.36 12.10
CA SER A 196 0.12 -6.98 10.79
C SER A 196 -1.11 -6.86 9.90
N GLU A 197 -0.89 -6.86 8.59
CA GLU A 197 -1.96 -6.76 7.60
C GLU A 197 -1.57 -7.44 6.27
N VAL A 198 -2.57 -7.90 5.52
CA VAL A 198 -2.42 -8.44 4.17
C VAL A 198 -3.20 -7.56 3.20
N PHE A 199 -2.48 -6.83 2.36
CA PHE A 199 -3.10 -6.09 1.25
C PHE A 199 -3.08 -6.94 0.00
N ARG A 200 -4.26 -7.17 -0.59
CA ARG A 200 -4.43 -8.00 -1.79
C ARG A 200 -5.22 -7.24 -2.86
N PHE A 201 -4.79 -7.39 -4.10
CA PHE A 201 -5.37 -6.69 -5.25
C PHE A 201 -5.60 -7.69 -6.39
N SER A 202 -6.86 -7.85 -6.80
CA SER A 202 -7.18 -8.67 -7.96
C SER A 202 -6.82 -7.94 -9.25
N HIS A 203 -6.52 -8.71 -10.28
CA HIS A 203 -6.26 -8.20 -11.63
C HIS A 203 -7.37 -7.26 -12.12
N LYS A 204 -8.64 -7.62 -11.87
CA LYS A 204 -9.81 -6.83 -12.23
C LYS A 204 -9.86 -5.49 -11.49
N GLN A 205 -9.54 -5.47 -10.19
CA GLN A 205 -9.48 -4.23 -9.41
C GLN A 205 -8.38 -3.31 -9.95
N LEU A 206 -7.20 -3.86 -10.24
CA LEU A 206 -6.06 -3.12 -10.77
C LEU A 206 -6.34 -2.57 -12.18
N GLU A 207 -6.93 -3.35 -13.08
CA GLU A 207 -7.37 -2.88 -14.40
C GLU A 207 -8.39 -1.75 -14.29
N ALA A 208 -9.37 -1.87 -13.39
CA ALA A 208 -10.43 -0.88 -13.24
C ALA A 208 -9.93 0.46 -12.67
N GLN A 209 -8.98 0.42 -11.74
CA GLN A 209 -8.46 1.62 -11.08
C GLN A 209 -7.30 2.26 -11.84
N GLY A 210 -6.53 1.45 -12.57
CA GLY A 210 -5.44 1.89 -13.41
C GLY A 210 -4.45 2.80 -12.68
N VAL A 211 -4.18 3.96 -13.28
CA VAL A 211 -3.29 5.00 -12.75
C VAL A 211 -3.89 5.86 -11.65
N SER A 212 -5.22 5.83 -11.48
CA SER A 212 -5.83 6.40 -10.27
C SER A 212 -5.32 5.65 -9.05
N GLY A 213 -5.15 4.33 -9.21
CA GLY A 213 -4.64 3.41 -8.23
C GLY A 213 -5.56 3.22 -7.01
N ILE A 214 -5.12 2.34 -6.12
CA ILE A 214 -5.84 1.95 -4.90
C ILE A 214 -5.00 2.40 -3.71
N GLY A 215 -5.60 3.14 -2.79
CA GLY A 215 -4.96 3.54 -1.54
C GLY A 215 -4.77 2.35 -0.60
N ILE A 216 -3.60 2.30 0.03
CA ILE A 216 -3.28 1.37 1.13
C ILE A 216 -3.33 2.18 2.41
N GLN A 217 -4.18 1.78 3.36
CA GLN A 217 -4.27 2.40 4.68
C GLN A 217 -4.63 1.33 5.70
N LYS A 218 -3.87 1.28 6.79
CA LYS A 218 -4.21 0.45 7.95
C LYS A 218 -3.75 1.13 9.23
N ARG A 219 -4.70 1.36 10.13
CA ARG A 219 -4.44 1.82 11.49
C ARG A 219 -4.32 0.63 12.44
N PHE A 220 -3.30 0.66 13.29
CA PHE A 220 -3.01 -0.31 14.35
C PHE A 220 -3.14 0.40 15.69
N LYS A 221 -3.85 -0.22 16.64
CA LYS A 221 -4.09 0.33 17.99
C LYS A 221 -3.59 -0.65 19.04
N ASN A 222 -2.31 -0.97 18.97
CA ASN A 222 -1.59 -1.89 19.85
C ASN A 222 -0.15 -1.40 19.94
N GLU A 223 0.40 -1.32 21.15
CA GLU A 223 1.68 -0.63 21.44
C GLU A 223 1.72 0.76 20.79
N GLY A 224 0.76 1.59 21.18
CA GLY A 224 0.51 2.89 20.57
C GLY A 224 -0.63 2.88 19.53
N ASP A 225 -0.64 3.92 18.70
CA ASP A 225 -1.59 4.16 17.62
C ASP A 225 -0.84 4.58 16.36
N TRP A 226 -0.77 3.67 15.40
CA TRP A 226 0.07 3.77 14.22
C TRP A 226 -0.74 3.62 12.94
N GLU A 227 -0.34 4.27 11.85
CA GLU A 227 -0.99 4.11 10.55
C GLU A 227 0.00 3.91 9.42
N LEU A 228 -0.08 2.73 8.79
CA LEU A 228 0.62 2.42 7.56
C LEU A 228 -0.17 2.97 6.37
N SER A 229 0.51 3.68 5.49
CA SER A 229 -0.07 4.24 4.27
C SER A 229 0.75 3.92 3.02
N GLY A 230 0.08 3.79 1.88
CA GLY A 230 0.68 3.43 0.60
C GLY A 230 -0.26 3.60 -0.58
N TRP A 231 0.16 3.15 -1.75
CA TRP A 231 -0.65 3.13 -2.96
C TRP A 231 -0.20 2.00 -3.91
N VAL A 232 -1.14 1.45 -4.67
CA VAL A 232 -0.83 0.59 -5.82
C VAL A 232 -1.45 1.15 -7.08
N THR A 233 -0.71 1.15 -8.19
CA THR A 233 -1.17 1.58 -9.51
C THR A 233 -0.90 0.49 -10.52
N ALA A 234 -1.69 0.43 -11.58
CA ALA A 234 -1.50 -0.51 -12.66
C ALA A 234 -1.81 0.12 -14.02
N LEU A 235 -1.16 -0.35 -15.07
CA LEU A 235 -1.47 -0.02 -16.46
C LEU A 235 -1.29 -1.23 -17.35
N PRO A 236 -2.03 -1.36 -18.46
CA PRO A 236 -1.67 -2.32 -19.49
C PRO A 236 -0.20 -2.16 -19.88
N LEU A 237 0.52 -3.28 -19.98
CA LEU A 237 1.91 -3.34 -20.40
C LEU A 237 2.11 -2.58 -21.71
N ASN A 238 3.21 -1.82 -21.80
CA ASN A 238 3.55 -0.96 -22.95
C ASN A 238 2.57 0.20 -23.20
N THR A 239 1.71 0.56 -22.26
CA THR A 239 0.92 1.80 -22.37
C THR A 239 1.86 2.99 -22.37
N ALA A 240 1.80 3.81 -23.44
CA ALA A 240 2.50 5.08 -23.47
C ALA A 240 1.92 6.01 -22.40
N VAL A 241 2.79 6.72 -21.67
CA VAL A 241 2.38 7.59 -20.55
C VAL A 241 3.09 8.94 -20.59
N GLY A 242 2.49 9.96 -19.99
CA GLY A 242 3.08 11.25 -19.66
C GLY A 242 2.88 11.61 -18.19
N ASN A 243 3.13 12.87 -17.85
CA ASN A 243 2.98 13.40 -16.49
C ASN A 243 2.18 14.72 -16.49
N LEU A 244 1.58 15.04 -15.35
CA LEU A 244 0.94 16.33 -15.07
C LEU A 244 1.43 16.86 -13.72
N GLU A 245 2.19 17.93 -13.75
CA GLU A 245 2.53 18.70 -12.56
C GLU A 245 1.34 19.61 -12.19
N VAL A 246 0.87 19.50 -10.95
CA VAL A 246 -0.18 20.36 -10.40
C VAL A 246 0.40 21.10 -9.20
N VAL A 247 0.53 22.42 -9.33
CA VAL A 247 1.05 23.30 -8.28
C VAL A 247 -0.11 24.03 -7.61
N LEU A 248 -0.26 23.87 -6.30
CA LEU A 248 -1.27 24.55 -5.49
C LEU A 248 -0.64 25.74 -4.77
N HIS A 249 -1.26 26.92 -4.88
CA HIS A 249 -0.86 28.13 -4.16
C HIS A 249 -1.99 28.59 -3.23
N GLY A 250 -1.62 29.06 -2.03
CA GLY A 250 -2.57 29.55 -1.03
C GLY A 250 -3.31 28.44 -0.27
N VAL A 251 -2.98 27.16 -0.48
CA VAL A 251 -3.54 26.04 0.29
C VAL A 251 -2.67 25.79 1.54
N PRO A 252 -3.23 25.83 2.76
CA PRO A 252 -2.48 25.54 3.97
C PRO A 252 -1.93 24.11 3.99
N ALA A 253 -0.68 23.93 4.42
CA ALA A 253 -0.06 22.60 4.52
C ALA A 253 -0.78 21.66 5.51
N THR A 254 -1.51 22.23 6.47
CA THR A 254 -2.29 21.49 7.48
C THR A 254 -3.69 21.08 6.98
N LEU A 255 -4.05 21.40 5.73
CA LEU A 255 -5.37 21.06 5.20
C LEU A 255 -5.50 19.55 4.96
N THR A 256 -6.45 18.93 5.67
CA THR A 256 -6.74 17.49 5.56
C THR A 256 -7.75 17.17 4.44
N THR A 257 -8.52 18.16 3.98
CA THR A 257 -9.47 18.00 2.88
C THR A 257 -8.80 18.25 1.52
N SER A 258 -9.33 17.66 0.45
CA SER A 258 -8.81 17.79 -0.91
C SER A 258 -9.66 18.73 -1.76
N PRO A 259 -9.32 20.02 -1.86
CA PRO A 259 -10.13 21.01 -2.56
C PRO A 259 -9.98 20.94 -4.08
N VAL A 260 -8.96 20.26 -4.60
CA VAL A 260 -8.72 20.10 -6.04
C VAL A 260 -8.99 18.66 -6.46
N ARG A 261 -9.63 18.47 -7.61
CA ARG A 261 -9.82 17.16 -8.25
C ARG A 261 -9.29 17.21 -9.68
N VAL A 262 -8.48 16.22 -10.02
CA VAL A 262 -7.98 16.00 -11.38
C VAL A 262 -8.66 14.78 -11.95
N THR A 263 -9.30 14.92 -13.12
CA THR A 263 -9.92 13.82 -13.87
C THR A 263 -9.37 13.77 -15.30
N GLY A 264 -9.31 12.58 -15.89
CA GLY A 264 -8.84 12.36 -17.25
C GLY A 264 -8.99 10.91 -17.67
N PRO A 265 -8.38 10.48 -18.79
CA PRO A 265 -8.44 9.10 -19.27
C PRO A 265 -7.99 8.09 -18.19
N GLY A 266 -8.95 7.31 -17.67
CA GLY A 266 -8.70 6.31 -16.61
C GLY A 266 -8.18 6.88 -15.29
N PHE A 267 -8.26 8.19 -15.08
CA PHE A 267 -7.66 8.87 -13.94
C PHE A 267 -8.68 9.75 -13.20
N SER A 268 -8.76 9.60 -11.87
CA SER A 268 -9.49 10.50 -10.98
C SER A 268 -8.80 10.55 -9.62
N ARG A 269 -8.27 11.71 -9.24
CA ARG A 269 -7.59 11.91 -7.95
C ARG A 269 -7.93 13.25 -7.33
N ALA A 270 -8.17 13.25 -6.02
CA ALA A 270 -8.32 14.47 -5.24
C ALA A 270 -6.96 14.87 -4.63
N LEU A 271 -6.67 16.17 -4.61
CA LEU A 271 -5.41 16.76 -4.22
C LEU A 271 -5.63 17.84 -3.15
N ASN A 272 -4.76 17.87 -2.15
CA ASN A 272 -4.66 18.92 -1.13
C ASN A 272 -3.28 19.57 -1.06
N LYS A 273 -2.33 19.11 -1.88
CA LYS A 273 -0.97 19.64 -1.99
C LYS A 273 -0.47 19.57 -3.43
N SER A 274 0.56 20.37 -3.73
CA SER A 274 1.28 20.30 -5.00
C SER A 274 1.86 18.91 -5.23
N ILE A 275 1.76 18.40 -6.45
CA ILE A 275 2.21 17.04 -6.80
C ILE A 275 2.53 16.90 -8.29
N LEU A 276 3.53 16.06 -8.60
CA LEU A 276 3.73 15.52 -9.94
C LEU A 276 2.92 14.22 -10.07
N LEU A 277 1.90 14.24 -10.91
CA LEU A 277 1.13 13.04 -11.28
C LEU A 277 1.85 12.34 -12.43
N THR A 278 2.39 11.16 -12.18
CA THR A 278 3.18 10.41 -13.17
C THR A 278 2.41 9.25 -13.77
N GLY A 279 2.83 8.81 -14.97
CA GLY A 279 2.27 7.60 -15.58
C GLY A 279 0.88 7.80 -16.17
N LEU A 280 0.48 9.04 -16.45
CA LEU A 280 -0.84 9.38 -16.96
C LEU A 280 -0.99 8.95 -18.42
N VAL A 281 -2.12 8.34 -18.77
CA VAL A 281 -2.46 8.01 -20.17
C VAL A 281 -2.60 9.31 -20.97
N PRO A 282 -1.99 9.44 -22.16
CA PRO A 282 -2.09 10.63 -22.97
C PRO A 282 -3.54 11.04 -23.25
N GLY A 283 -3.83 12.33 -23.11
CA GLY A 283 -5.16 12.88 -23.34
C GLY A 283 -5.44 14.15 -22.56
N LEU A 284 -6.71 14.56 -22.57
CA LEU A 284 -7.16 15.79 -21.92
C LEU A 284 -7.53 15.53 -20.46
N TYR A 285 -6.88 16.26 -19.56
CA TYR A 285 -7.14 16.23 -18.12
C TYR A 285 -7.86 17.51 -17.71
N THR A 286 -8.88 17.37 -16.87
CA THR A 286 -9.63 18.47 -16.26
C THR A 286 -9.22 18.59 -14.80
N ILE A 287 -8.82 19.79 -14.40
CA ILE A 287 -8.46 20.16 -13.03
C ILE A 287 -9.57 21.05 -12.50
N THR A 288 -10.35 20.56 -11.54
CA THR A 288 -11.45 21.30 -10.91
C THR A 288 -11.06 21.68 -9.49
N ALA A 289 -11.10 22.96 -9.19
CA ALA A 289 -10.83 23.52 -7.87
C ALA A 289 -12.15 23.93 -7.20
N LYS A 290 -12.30 23.60 -5.92
CA LYS A 290 -13.45 24.03 -5.10
C LYS A 290 -12.97 24.91 -3.96
N GLY A 291 -13.79 25.89 -3.58
CA GLY A 291 -13.57 26.67 -2.37
C GLY A 291 -13.64 25.81 -1.10
N PHE A 292 -12.96 26.26 -0.05
CA PHE A 292 -12.95 25.59 1.25
C PHE A 292 -12.79 26.60 2.39
N THR A 293 -13.08 26.17 3.62
CA THR A 293 -12.94 26.99 4.82
C THR A 293 -12.03 26.29 5.81
N THR A 294 -11.18 27.05 6.50
CA THR A 294 -10.38 26.57 7.64
C THR A 294 -10.78 27.30 8.91
N GLY A 295 -10.47 26.71 10.07
CA GLY A 295 -10.78 27.30 11.37
C GLY A 295 -12.25 27.20 11.75
N GLN A 296 -12.58 27.71 12.93
CA GLN A 296 -13.96 27.73 13.44
C GLN A 296 -14.62 29.07 13.13
N PRO A 297 -15.91 29.11 12.76
CA PRO A 297 -16.66 30.36 12.58
C PRO A 297 -16.47 31.32 13.76
N HIS A 298 -16.38 32.63 13.47
CA HIS A 298 -16.16 33.70 14.46
C HIS A 298 -14.84 33.61 15.26
N LYS A 299 -13.90 32.74 14.87
CA LYS A 299 -12.53 32.74 15.42
C LYS A 299 -11.57 33.46 14.47
N PRO A 300 -10.49 34.10 14.98
CA PRO A 300 -9.45 34.72 14.13
C PRO A 300 -8.75 33.74 13.17
N THR A 301 -8.84 32.45 13.46
CA THR A 301 -8.31 31.37 12.62
C THR A 301 -9.21 31.03 11.44
N CYS A 302 -10.43 31.57 11.39
CA CYS A 302 -11.38 31.28 10.33
C CYS A 302 -11.01 31.98 9.03
N ARG A 303 -10.84 31.20 7.95
CA ARG A 303 -10.56 31.74 6.62
C ARG A 303 -11.37 31.02 5.56
N ILE A 304 -11.91 31.78 4.61
CA ILE A 304 -12.56 31.28 3.39
C ILE A 304 -11.54 31.37 2.26
N PHE A 305 -11.35 30.26 1.54
CA PHE A 305 -10.46 30.15 0.40
C PHE A 305 -11.27 29.95 -0.87
N THR A 306 -11.08 30.83 -1.83
CA THR A 306 -11.78 30.81 -3.12
C THR A 306 -10.74 30.59 -4.23
N PRO A 307 -10.94 29.59 -5.11
CA PRO A 307 -10.05 29.41 -6.24
C PRO A 307 -10.16 30.59 -7.21
N THR A 308 -9.03 31.02 -7.75
CA THR A 308 -8.96 32.05 -8.81
C THR A 308 -9.50 31.54 -10.15
N THR A 309 -9.50 30.23 -10.35
CA THR A 309 -10.07 29.56 -11.52
C THR A 309 -10.60 28.19 -11.10
N ASP A 310 -11.91 28.00 -11.25
CA ASP A 310 -12.60 26.79 -10.78
C ASP A 310 -12.32 25.57 -11.66
N THR A 311 -11.99 25.76 -12.93
CA THR A 311 -11.71 24.66 -13.86
C THR A 311 -10.66 25.03 -14.88
N GLN A 312 -9.67 24.15 -15.06
CA GLN A 312 -8.65 24.24 -16.10
C GLN A 312 -8.55 22.91 -16.84
N GLN A 313 -8.04 22.95 -18.07
CA GLN A 313 -7.73 21.74 -18.83
C GLN A 313 -6.27 21.74 -19.29
N ARG A 314 -5.66 20.55 -19.28
CA ARG A 314 -4.30 20.33 -19.79
C ARG A 314 -4.26 19.04 -20.60
N THR A 315 -3.56 19.09 -21.73
CA THR A 315 -3.29 17.89 -22.52
C THR A 315 -1.98 17.29 -22.05
N VAL A 316 -2.01 16.02 -21.67
CA VAL A 316 -0.82 15.22 -21.36
C VAL A 316 -0.47 14.43 -22.62
N GLY A 317 0.76 14.59 -23.12
CA GLY A 317 1.29 13.81 -24.24
C GLY A 317 2.16 12.64 -23.77
N ALA A 318 2.34 11.64 -24.62
CA ALA A 318 3.27 10.54 -24.34
C ALA A 318 4.70 11.07 -24.14
N GLY A 319 5.36 10.67 -23.06
CA GLY A 319 6.70 11.11 -22.65
C GLY A 319 6.80 12.58 -22.25
N GLN A 320 5.69 13.32 -22.22
CA GLN A 320 5.67 14.75 -21.91
C GLN A 320 5.26 14.99 -20.45
N THR A 321 5.69 16.12 -19.89
CA THR A 321 5.15 16.65 -18.62
C THR A 321 4.39 17.92 -18.91
N ALA A 322 3.08 17.92 -18.69
CA ALA A 322 2.25 19.12 -18.69
C ALA A 322 2.26 19.76 -17.30
N SER A 323 1.97 21.07 -17.20
CA SER A 323 1.88 21.76 -15.91
C SER A 323 0.58 22.56 -15.78
N ALA A 324 0.01 22.58 -14.58
CA ALA A 324 -1.12 23.40 -14.16
C ALA A 324 -0.83 24.08 -12.81
N SER A 325 -1.27 25.32 -12.65
CA SER A 325 -1.19 26.04 -11.38
C SER A 325 -2.60 26.42 -10.94
N VAL A 326 -2.93 26.09 -9.69
CA VAL A 326 -4.22 26.42 -9.05
C VAL A 326 -3.93 27.34 -7.88
N SER A 327 -4.38 28.58 -7.96
CA SER A 327 -4.19 29.59 -6.90
C SER A 327 -5.49 29.85 -6.17
N TYR A 328 -5.39 29.94 -4.84
CA TYR A 328 -6.47 30.34 -3.95
C TYR A 328 -6.21 31.73 -3.37
N THR A 329 -7.25 32.56 -3.33
CA THR A 329 -7.29 33.76 -2.51
C THR A 329 -7.96 33.46 -1.19
N SER A 330 -7.51 34.08 -0.10
CA SER A 330 -8.09 33.87 1.23
C SER A 330 -8.62 35.17 1.85
N GLU A 331 -9.77 35.09 2.49
CA GLU A 331 -10.33 36.17 3.33
C GLU A 331 -10.72 35.65 4.71
N LEU A 332 -10.86 36.54 5.70
CA LEU A 332 -11.38 36.16 7.00
C LEU A 332 -12.85 35.75 6.87
N CYS A 333 -13.27 34.71 7.57
CA CYS A 333 -14.71 34.52 7.76
C CYS A 333 -15.22 35.76 8.49
N ASN A 334 -16.29 36.39 8.00
CA ASN A 334 -16.90 37.54 8.68
C ASN A 334 -17.09 37.24 10.18
N ALA A 335 -16.62 38.17 11.02
CA ALA A 335 -16.78 38.11 12.47
C ALA A 335 -18.25 38.21 12.88
#